data_AF-A0A0D0BUE6-F1
#
_entry.id   AF-A0A0D0BUE6-F1
#
_cell.length_a   1.000
_cell.length_b   1.000
_cell.length_c   1.000
_cell.angle_alpha   90.00
_cell.angle_beta   90.00
_cell.angle_gamma   90.00
#
_symmetry.space_group_name_H-M   'P 1'
#
loop_
_entity.id
_entity.type
_entity.pdbx_description
1 polymer ?
#
loop_
_entity_poly.entity_id
_entity_poly.type
_entity_poly.pdbx_seq_one_letter_code
_entity_poly.pdbx_strand_id
1 'polypeptide(L)'
;MSTWSPEEVQIQVNWDHYVEVMEIVILVYDWFLTLDKEVEYFWQRDCKKLPAILFFINRYASIFGLIAAQVLYFWPNLVHHEPQSTGLYVGVYIQILMFIIQINVIALFFLRVVALYGGSRRIKVFLSVASLCVFVNSVVQLYLADWRTDPVQIQSPSVLEQIGNETVFSKSQGFYLTYLWIGLSAFDLCVFSLTLRKTLGFSKADTPGGIMTVIMRDGK
;
A
#
# COMPACT_ATOMS: atom_id res chain seq x y z
N MET A 1 9.53 -12.01 -29.94
CA MET A 1 8.56 -11.04 -29.40
C MET A 1 7.19 -11.70 -29.46
N SER A 2 6.58 -12.03 -28.32
CA SER A 2 5.21 -12.55 -28.29
C SER A 2 4.27 -11.40 -28.66
N THR A 3 3.62 -11.50 -29.81
CA THR A 3 2.52 -10.60 -30.18
C THR A 3 1.37 -10.86 -29.22
N TRP A 4 1.14 -9.95 -28.27
CA TRP A 4 -0.03 -10.01 -27.41
C TRP A 4 -1.27 -9.94 -28.28
N SER A 5 -2.24 -10.84 -28.06
CA SER A 5 -3.52 -10.70 -28.73
C SER A 5 -4.28 -9.51 -28.12
N PRO A 6 -4.95 -8.66 -28.93
CA PRO A 6 -5.75 -7.54 -28.42
C PRO A 6 -6.79 -7.97 -27.36
N GLU A 7 -7.33 -9.19 -27.50
CA GLU A 7 -8.29 -9.76 -26.55
C GLU A 7 -7.67 -10.02 -25.16
N GLU A 8 -6.46 -10.58 -25.10
CA GLU A 8 -5.76 -10.80 -23.82
C GLU A 8 -5.45 -9.48 -23.12
N VAL A 9 -5.04 -8.46 -23.87
CA VAL A 9 -4.76 -7.12 -23.33
C VAL A 9 -6.02 -6.51 -22.74
N GLN A 10 -7.17 -6.57 -23.43
CA GLN A 10 -8.44 -6.08 -22.90
C GLN A 10 -8.82 -6.74 -21.58
N ILE A 11 -8.68 -8.07 -21.51
CA ILE A 11 -9.04 -8.83 -20.33
C ILE A 11 -8.17 -8.37 -19.16
N GLN A 12 -6.86 -8.25 -19.37
CA GLN A 12 -5.94 -7.80 -18.33
C GLN A 12 -6.27 -6.38 -17.84
N VAL A 13 -6.50 -5.46 -18.77
CA VAL A 13 -6.88 -4.08 -18.45
C VAL A 13 -8.17 -4.06 -17.64
N ASN A 14 -9.22 -4.77 -18.08
CA ASN A 14 -10.49 -4.85 -17.36
C ASN A 14 -10.33 -5.41 -15.93
N TRP A 15 -9.47 -6.42 -15.73
CA TRP A 15 -9.18 -6.95 -14.40
C TRP A 15 -8.59 -5.89 -13.48
N ASP A 16 -7.66 -5.09 -13.99
CA ASP A 16 -7.03 -4.00 -13.24
C ASP A 16 -8.08 -3.00 -12.76
N HIS A 17 -8.97 -2.58 -13.67
CA HIS A 17 -10.07 -1.67 -13.35
C HIS A 17 -11.00 -2.21 -12.25
N TYR A 18 -11.34 -3.50 -12.29
CA TYR A 18 -12.17 -4.09 -11.25
C TYR A 18 -11.46 -4.09 -9.90
N VAL A 19 -10.15 -4.41 -9.88
CA VAL A 19 -9.36 -4.42 -8.64
C VAL A 19 -9.24 -3.03 -8.06
N GLU A 20 -8.98 -2.01 -8.89
CA GLU A 20 -8.90 -0.62 -8.45
C GLU A 20 -10.22 -0.10 -7.85
N VAL A 21 -11.34 -0.40 -8.51
CA VAL A 21 -12.67 -0.04 -7.99
C VAL A 21 -12.98 -0.79 -6.70
N MET A 22 -12.57 -2.05 -6.57
CA MET A 22 -12.71 -2.80 -5.32
C MET A 22 -11.87 -2.17 -4.20
N GLU A 23 -10.64 -1.76 -4.49
CA GLU A 23 -9.73 -1.13 -3.51
C GLU A 23 -10.36 0.13 -2.92
N ILE A 24 -10.86 1.05 -3.75
CA ILE A 24 -11.47 2.29 -3.28
C ILE A 24 -12.76 2.04 -2.50
N VAL A 25 -13.60 1.09 -2.93
CA VAL A 25 -14.83 0.74 -2.22
C VAL A 25 -14.52 0.20 -0.83
N ILE A 26 -13.54 -0.71 -0.72
CA ILE A 26 -13.11 -1.26 0.57
C ILE A 26 -12.54 -0.15 1.46
N LEU A 27 -11.69 0.72 0.91
CA LEU A 27 -11.06 1.80 1.64
C LEU A 27 -12.07 2.81 2.19
N VAL A 28 -13.03 3.22 1.36
CA VAL A 28 -14.11 4.15 1.76
C VAL A 28 -15.03 3.50 2.79
N TYR A 29 -15.36 2.22 2.61
CA TYR A 29 -16.18 1.47 3.56
C TYR A 29 -15.51 1.36 4.94
N ASP A 30 -14.24 0.97 4.99
CA ASP A 30 -13.46 0.92 6.24
C ASP A 30 -13.35 2.30 6.89
N TRP A 31 -13.20 3.35 6.08
CA TRP A 31 -13.16 4.72 6.58
C TRP A 31 -14.45 5.11 7.30
N PHE A 32 -15.61 4.85 6.72
CA PHE A 32 -16.89 5.15 7.36
C PHE A 32 -17.07 4.37 8.66
N LEU A 33 -16.75 3.07 8.67
CA LEU A 33 -16.89 2.22 9.85
C LEU A 33 -16.01 2.64 11.04
N THR A 34 -14.87 3.25 10.75
CA THR A 34 -13.88 3.62 11.78
C THR A 34 -13.90 5.11 12.13
N LEU A 35 -14.78 5.91 11.49
CA LEU A 35 -14.88 7.35 11.71
C LEU A 35 -15.39 7.70 13.11
N ASP A 36 -16.44 7.01 13.58
CA ASP A 36 -17.02 7.27 14.91
C ASP A 36 -15.97 7.12 16.02
N LYS A 37 -15.21 6.02 15.95
CA LYS A 37 -14.10 5.72 16.87
C LYS A 37 -12.95 6.70 16.72
N GLU A 38 -12.69 7.19 15.52
CA GLU A 38 -11.65 8.21 15.30
C GLU A 38 -12.01 9.52 15.99
N VAL A 39 -13.26 9.98 15.84
CA VAL A 39 -13.71 11.22 16.47
C VAL A 39 -13.64 11.08 18.00
N GLU A 40 -14.05 9.94 18.55
CA GLU A 40 -13.99 9.67 19.98
C GLU A 40 -12.53 9.63 20.51
N TYR A 41 -11.63 8.89 19.86
CA TYR A 41 -10.30 8.61 20.43
C TYR A 41 -9.19 9.55 19.97
N PHE A 42 -9.27 10.09 18.76
CA PHE A 42 -8.21 10.93 18.21
C PHE A 42 -8.59 12.40 18.26
N TRP A 43 -9.79 12.79 17.81
CA TRP A 43 -10.15 14.20 17.70
C TRP A 43 -10.37 14.87 19.07
N GLN A 44 -10.86 14.11 20.04
CA GLN A 44 -11.07 14.61 21.42
C GLN A 44 -9.79 14.58 22.27
N ARG A 45 -8.67 14.04 21.75
CA ARG A 45 -7.39 13.91 22.47
C ARG A 45 -6.30 14.77 21.82
N ASP A 46 -5.13 14.82 22.44
CA ASP A 46 -3.97 15.56 21.91
C ASP A 46 -3.48 14.97 20.56
N CYS A 47 -3.94 15.58 19.46
CA CYS A 47 -3.50 15.27 18.09
C CYS A 47 -2.04 15.61 17.78
N LYS A 48 -1.31 16.22 18.73
CA LYS A 48 0.07 16.70 18.52
C LYS A 48 1.13 15.61 18.68
N LYS A 49 0.75 14.39 19.07
CA LYS A 49 1.69 13.28 19.24
C LYS A 49 2.03 12.65 17.89
N LEU A 50 3.30 12.31 17.69
CA LEU A 50 3.81 11.70 16.46
C LEU A 50 2.96 10.51 15.95
N PRO A 51 2.50 9.54 16.78
CA PRO A 51 1.67 8.44 16.30
C PRO A 51 0.31 8.89 15.77
N ALA A 52 -0.28 9.95 16.35
CA ALA A 52 -1.56 10.50 15.89
C ALA A 52 -1.40 11.22 14.55
N ILE A 53 -0.32 11.99 14.39
CA ILE A 53 0.00 12.67 13.12
C ILE A 53 0.23 11.64 12.01
N LEU A 54 1.06 10.62 12.26
CA LEU A 54 1.33 9.55 11.29
C LEU A 54 0.06 8.76 10.94
N PHE A 55 -0.81 8.52 11.91
CA PHE A 55 -2.12 7.89 11.67
C PHE A 55 -2.98 8.73 10.73
N PHE A 56 -3.11 10.04 10.98
CA PHE A 56 -3.89 10.92 10.12
C PHE A 56 -3.30 11.05 8.71
N ILE A 57 -1.98 11.19 8.60
CA ILE A 57 -1.31 11.21 7.29
C ILE A 57 -1.61 9.92 6.54
N ASN A 58 -1.40 8.75 7.15
CA ASN A 58 -1.65 7.48 6.49
C ASN A 58 -3.12 7.34 6.05
N ARG A 59 -4.07 7.68 6.93
CA ARG A 59 -5.50 7.54 6.67
C ARG A 59 -5.99 8.48 5.57
N TYR A 60 -5.72 9.78 5.72
CA TYR A 60 -6.24 10.78 4.79
C TYR A 60 -5.45 10.83 3.47
N ALA A 61 -4.13 10.63 3.49
CA ALA A 61 -3.36 10.55 2.25
C ALA A 61 -3.79 9.35 1.41
N SER A 62 -4.08 8.20 2.01
CA SER A 62 -4.55 7.02 1.26
C SER A 62 -5.89 7.29 0.58
N ILE A 63 -6.86 7.86 1.30
CA ILE A 63 -8.21 8.11 0.73
C ILE A 63 -8.20 9.20 -0.32
N PHE A 64 -7.67 10.39 0.02
CA PHE A 64 -7.64 11.48 -0.94
C PHE A 64 -6.73 11.15 -2.11
N GLY A 65 -5.62 10.46 -1.84
CA GLY A 65 -4.69 10.04 -2.87
C GLY A 65 -5.31 9.05 -3.85
N LEU A 66 -5.98 8.01 -3.35
CA LEU A 66 -6.62 7.00 -4.19
C LEU A 66 -7.81 7.60 -4.96
N ILE A 67 -8.65 8.44 -4.32
CA ILE A 67 -9.73 9.15 -5.02
C ILE A 67 -9.16 10.03 -6.14
N ALA A 68 -8.10 10.79 -5.87
CA ALA A 68 -7.48 11.64 -6.89
C ALA A 68 -6.87 10.82 -8.03
N ALA A 69 -6.22 9.68 -7.74
CA ALA A 69 -5.72 8.76 -8.76
C ALA A 69 -6.86 8.29 -9.67
N GLN A 70 -7.99 7.86 -9.10
CA GLN A 70 -9.16 7.40 -9.84
C GLN A 70 -9.78 8.52 -10.68
N VAL A 71 -9.88 9.74 -10.16
CA VAL A 71 -10.38 10.89 -10.93
C VAL A 71 -9.46 11.20 -12.12
N LEU A 72 -8.15 11.19 -11.92
CA LEU A 72 -7.19 11.42 -13.01
C LEU A 72 -7.22 10.30 -14.06
N TYR A 73 -7.53 9.09 -13.61
CA TYR A 73 -7.63 7.91 -14.47
C TYR A 73 -8.89 7.94 -15.34
N PHE A 74 -10.07 8.21 -14.76
CA PHE A 74 -11.34 8.27 -15.49
C PHE A 74 -11.56 9.59 -16.26
N TRP A 75 -10.95 10.68 -15.82
CA TRP A 75 -11.04 12.00 -16.46
C TRP A 75 -9.66 12.58 -16.83
N PRO A 76 -8.94 11.95 -17.76
CA PRO A 76 -7.60 12.41 -18.17
C PRO A 76 -7.63 13.82 -18.78
N ASN A 77 -8.75 14.18 -19.44
CA ASN A 77 -8.96 15.49 -20.07
C ASN A 77 -8.97 16.68 -19.09
N LEU A 78 -9.04 16.45 -17.78
CA LEU A 78 -9.01 17.53 -16.77
C LEU A 78 -7.62 18.17 -16.65
N VAL A 79 -6.56 17.44 -16.99
CA VAL A 79 -5.17 17.91 -16.79
C VAL A 79 -4.47 18.17 -18.12
N HIS A 80 -4.59 17.25 -19.10
CA HIS A 80 -3.95 17.40 -20.40
C HIS A 80 -4.83 16.87 -21.54
N HIS A 81 -4.77 17.55 -22.68
CA HIS A 81 -5.50 17.18 -23.90
C HIS A 81 -4.81 16.05 -24.69
N GLU A 82 -3.56 15.69 -24.35
CA GLU A 82 -2.82 14.61 -24.98
C GLU A 82 -2.85 13.33 -24.12
N PRO A 83 -3.36 12.20 -24.65
CA PRO A 83 -3.58 10.98 -23.87
C PRO A 83 -2.27 10.28 -23.45
N GLN A 84 -1.19 10.38 -24.24
CA GLN A 84 0.06 9.66 -23.92
C GLN A 84 0.84 10.28 -22.75
N SER A 85 0.80 11.61 -22.59
CA SER A 85 1.54 12.29 -21.51
C SER A 85 0.83 12.12 -20.16
N THR A 86 -0.50 12.05 -20.17
CA THR A 86 -1.32 11.90 -18.97
C THR A 86 -1.01 10.62 -18.18
N GLY A 87 -0.69 9.51 -18.85
CA GLY A 87 -0.43 8.22 -18.21
C GLY A 87 0.87 8.21 -17.42
N LEU A 88 1.89 8.89 -17.94
CA LEU A 88 3.16 9.08 -17.24
C LEU A 88 2.96 9.89 -15.95
N TYR A 89 2.18 10.97 -16.01
CA TYR A 89 1.91 11.81 -14.83
C TYR A 89 1.11 11.07 -13.76
N VAL A 90 0.09 10.31 -14.17
CA VAL A 90 -0.70 9.48 -13.25
C VAL A 90 0.18 8.39 -12.62
N GLY A 91 1.02 7.72 -13.41
CA GLY A 91 1.96 6.73 -12.90
C GLY A 91 2.95 7.32 -11.87
N VAL A 92 3.55 8.48 -12.16
CA VAL A 92 4.44 9.18 -11.22
C VAL A 92 3.70 9.60 -9.95
N TYR A 93 2.48 10.10 -10.09
CA TYR A 93 1.62 10.46 -8.96
C TYR A 93 1.35 9.27 -8.04
N ILE A 94 0.90 8.14 -8.60
CA ILE A 94 0.62 6.91 -7.86
C ILE A 94 1.88 6.39 -7.18
N GLN A 95 3.04 6.41 -7.86
CA GLN A 95 4.31 6.00 -7.27
C GLN A 95 4.72 6.86 -6.07
N ILE A 96 4.60 8.19 -6.17
CA ILE A 96 4.88 9.10 -5.06
C ILE A 96 3.92 8.84 -3.90
N LEU A 97 2.63 8.67 -4.19
CA LEU A 97 1.61 8.39 -3.19
C LEU A 97 1.91 7.06 -2.45
N MET A 98 2.18 5.98 -3.19
CA MET A 98 2.56 4.69 -2.62
C MET A 98 3.82 4.82 -1.75
N PHE A 99 4.84 5.54 -2.19
CA PHE A 99 6.06 5.75 -1.41
C PHE A 99 5.78 6.46 -0.07
N ILE A 100 4.96 7.52 -0.10
CA ILE A 100 4.55 8.25 1.11
C ILE A 100 3.78 7.30 2.05
N ILE A 101 2.79 6.57 1.54
CA ILE A 101 1.99 5.64 2.34
C ILE A 101 2.89 4.58 2.98
N GLN A 102 3.79 3.97 2.21
CA GLN A 102 4.68 2.91 2.68
C GLN A 102 5.63 3.38 3.79
N ILE A 103 6.23 4.57 3.66
CA ILE A 103 7.05 5.15 4.73
C ILE A 103 6.23 5.35 6.01
N ASN A 104 4.99 5.84 5.88
CA ASN A 104 4.09 6.02 7.03
C ASN A 104 3.73 4.69 7.69
N VAL A 105 3.43 3.64 6.91
CA VAL A 105 3.13 2.30 7.44
C VAL A 105 4.33 1.74 8.19
N ILE A 106 5.53 1.79 7.61
CA ILE A 106 6.76 1.33 8.27
C ILE A 106 7.00 2.08 9.58
N ALA A 107 6.81 3.40 9.58
CA ALA A 107 6.97 4.22 10.79
C ALA A 107 5.95 3.85 11.88
N LEU A 108 4.67 3.67 11.52
CA LEU A 108 3.61 3.26 12.44
C LEU A 108 3.89 1.87 13.03
N PHE A 109 4.31 0.93 12.19
CA PHE A 109 4.69 -0.41 12.60
C PHE A 109 5.89 -0.40 13.54
N PHE A 110 6.93 0.38 13.21
CA PHE A 110 8.10 0.54 14.07
C PHE A 110 7.72 1.08 15.45
N LEU A 111 6.95 2.18 15.50
CA LEU A 111 6.47 2.79 16.75
C LEU A 111 5.62 1.80 17.56
N ARG A 112 4.69 1.11 16.90
CA ARG A 112 3.78 0.15 17.54
C ARG A 112 4.53 -1.01 18.17
N VAL A 113 5.45 -1.64 17.44
CA VAL A 113 6.20 -2.79 17.96
C VAL A 113 7.15 -2.35 19.07
N VAL A 114 7.84 -1.21 18.92
CA VAL A 114 8.74 -0.69 19.95
C VAL A 114 7.99 -0.35 21.24
N ALA A 115 6.80 0.25 21.13
CA ALA A 115 5.95 0.52 22.29
C ALA A 115 5.48 -0.77 22.97
N LEU A 116 4.99 -1.74 22.20
CA LEU A 116 4.46 -3.02 22.70
C LEU A 116 5.51 -3.86 23.43
N TYR A 117 6.77 -3.75 23.02
CA TYR A 117 7.90 -4.45 23.64
C TYR A 117 8.68 -3.59 24.64
N GLY A 118 8.08 -2.49 25.13
CA GLY A 118 8.66 -1.67 26.20
C GLY A 118 10.02 -1.04 25.83
N GLY A 119 10.26 -0.80 24.54
CA GLY A 119 11.47 -0.14 24.08
C GLY A 119 12.75 -1.00 24.08
N SER A 120 12.64 -2.32 24.19
CA SER A 120 13.80 -3.22 24.26
C SER A 120 14.79 -3.00 23.10
N ARG A 121 16.10 -2.87 23.42
CA ARG A 121 17.15 -2.60 22.42
C ARG A 121 17.25 -3.70 21.36
N ARG A 122 17.02 -4.96 21.75
CA ARG A 122 17.06 -6.12 20.82
C ARG A 122 16.04 -5.97 19.69
N ILE A 123 14.82 -5.56 20.02
CA ILE A 123 13.74 -5.44 19.04
C ILE A 123 13.90 -4.19 18.18
N LYS A 124 14.38 -3.09 18.75
CA LYS A 124 14.77 -1.91 17.96
C LYS A 124 15.83 -2.26 16.93
N VAL A 125 16.92 -2.93 17.33
CA VAL A 125 17.98 -3.34 16.41
C VAL A 125 17.44 -4.30 15.35
N PHE A 126 16.66 -5.31 15.74
CA PHE A 126 16.04 -6.23 14.80
C PHE A 126 15.17 -5.51 13.77
N LEU A 127 14.26 -4.62 14.21
CA LEU A 127 13.41 -3.83 13.33
C LEU A 127 14.22 -2.92 12.42
N SER A 128 15.23 -2.23 12.94
CA SER A 128 16.09 -1.36 12.13
C SER A 128 16.84 -2.14 11.05
N VAL A 129 17.37 -3.32 11.37
CA VAL A 129 18.04 -4.19 10.40
C VAL A 129 17.02 -4.71 9.37
N ALA A 130 15.86 -5.18 9.81
CA ALA A 130 14.81 -5.68 8.90
C ALA A 130 14.33 -4.58 7.94
N SER A 131 14.05 -3.36 8.45
CA SER A 131 13.67 -2.22 7.62
C SER A 131 14.79 -1.81 6.65
N LEU A 132 16.06 -1.89 7.06
CA LEU A 132 17.19 -1.63 6.17
C LEU A 132 17.27 -2.69 5.05
N CYS A 133 17.08 -3.97 5.39
CA CYS A 133 17.07 -5.04 4.39
C CYS A 133 15.98 -4.85 3.34
N VAL A 134 14.76 -4.47 3.76
CA VAL A 134 13.65 -4.15 2.85
C VAL A 134 14.00 -2.94 2.00
N PHE A 135 14.52 -1.87 2.59
CA PHE A 135 14.90 -0.67 1.85
C PHE A 135 15.95 -0.96 0.77
N VAL A 136 16.98 -1.74 1.11
CA VAL A 136 18.01 -2.18 0.15
C VAL A 136 17.39 -3.06 -0.95
N ASN A 137 16.51 -3.99 -0.59
CA ASN A 137 15.78 -4.80 -1.57
C ASN A 137 14.98 -3.91 -2.53
N SER A 138 14.18 -2.97 -2.03
CA SER A 138 13.40 -2.04 -2.86
C SER A 138 14.29 -1.23 -3.80
N VAL A 139 15.39 -0.66 -3.31
CA VAL A 139 16.30 0.14 -4.14
C VAL A 139 16.96 -0.69 -5.23
N VAL A 140 17.42 -1.91 -4.90
CA VAL A 140 18.03 -2.81 -5.89
C VAL A 140 17.01 -3.23 -6.95
N GLN A 141 15.80 -3.62 -6.55
CA GLN A 141 14.78 -4.04 -7.51
C GLN A 141 14.29 -2.88 -8.38
N LEU A 142 14.14 -1.67 -7.83
CA LEU A 142 13.80 -0.48 -8.63
C LEU A 142 14.91 -0.10 -9.61
N TYR A 143 16.17 -0.24 -9.21
CA TYR A 143 17.30 -0.02 -10.10
C TYR A 143 17.33 -1.05 -11.24
N LEU A 144 17.11 -2.32 -10.93
CA LEU A 144 17.08 -3.41 -11.92
C LEU A 144 15.85 -3.37 -12.82
N ALA A 145 14.73 -2.83 -12.33
CA ALA A 145 13.53 -2.62 -13.12
C ALA A 145 13.72 -1.55 -14.21
N ASP A 146 14.81 -0.77 -14.17
CA ASP A 146 15.19 0.29 -15.12
C ASP A 146 13.98 1.03 -15.69
N TRP A 147 13.37 1.89 -14.87
CA TRP A 147 12.22 2.70 -15.29
C TRP A 147 12.52 3.70 -16.43
N ARG A 148 13.80 3.81 -16.84
CA ARG A 148 14.29 4.71 -17.89
C ARG A 148 14.40 4.04 -19.27
N THR A 149 14.30 2.71 -19.36
CA THR A 149 14.27 2.07 -20.68
C THR A 149 12.95 2.37 -21.36
N ASP A 150 13.03 2.72 -22.65
CA ASP A 150 11.94 3.23 -23.46
C ASP A 150 10.61 2.48 -23.20
N PRO A 151 9.47 3.20 -23.04
CA PRO A 151 8.17 2.55 -22.95
C PRO A 151 8.09 1.54 -24.09
N VAL A 152 7.66 0.30 -23.78
CA VAL A 152 7.50 -0.77 -24.77
C VAL A 152 6.85 -0.14 -26.00
N GLN A 153 7.57 -0.05 -27.12
CA GLN A 153 7.03 0.54 -28.33
C GLN A 153 5.92 -0.37 -28.83
N ILE A 154 4.68 -0.08 -28.41
CA ILE A 154 3.49 -0.78 -28.85
C ILE A 154 3.29 -0.38 -30.31
N GLN A 155 3.67 -1.28 -31.22
CA GLN A 155 3.71 -1.03 -32.66
C GLN A 155 2.31 -0.89 -33.30
N SER A 156 1.23 -1.01 -32.51
CA SER A 156 -0.14 -1.13 -32.99
C SER A 156 -1.03 -0.04 -32.38
N PRO A 157 -1.49 0.95 -33.17
CA PRO A 157 -2.39 2.01 -32.71
C PRO A 157 -3.68 1.51 -32.04
N SER A 158 -4.20 0.36 -32.51
CA SER A 158 -5.40 -0.27 -31.97
C SER A 158 -5.22 -0.81 -30.55
N VAL A 159 -4.02 -1.29 -30.21
CA VAL A 159 -3.72 -1.81 -28.85
C VAL A 159 -3.50 -0.64 -27.89
N LEU A 160 -2.96 0.48 -28.37
CA LEU A 160 -2.79 1.69 -27.56
C LEU A 160 -4.14 2.33 -27.18
N GLU A 161 -5.10 2.38 -28.11
CA GLU A 161 -6.47 2.85 -27.83
C GLU A 161 -7.17 1.97 -26.79
N GLN A 162 -6.83 0.68 -26.76
CA GLN A 162 -7.41 -0.33 -25.88
C GLN A 162 -6.85 -0.30 -24.45
N ILE A 163 -5.58 0.09 -24.30
CA ILE A 163 -4.88 0.23 -23.01
C ILE A 163 -5.22 1.56 -22.35
N GLY A 164 -5.57 2.59 -23.12
CA GLY A 164 -5.91 3.90 -22.58
C GLY A 164 -4.72 4.55 -21.88
N ASN A 165 -4.92 5.01 -20.65
CA ASN A 165 -3.93 5.76 -19.87
C ASN A 165 -3.04 4.87 -18.98
N GLU A 166 -3.15 3.55 -19.13
CA GLU A 166 -2.46 2.57 -18.28
C GLU A 166 -0.98 2.44 -18.62
N THR A 167 -0.14 2.29 -17.58
CA THR A 167 1.29 2.05 -17.76
C THR A 167 1.56 0.57 -18.04
N VAL A 168 2.16 0.27 -19.20
CA VAL A 168 2.49 -1.11 -19.57
C VAL A 168 3.89 -1.49 -19.09
N PHE A 169 3.96 -2.53 -18.26
CA PHE A 169 5.23 -3.10 -17.80
C PHE A 169 5.67 -4.26 -18.68
N SER A 170 6.98 -4.31 -19.00
CA SER A 170 7.59 -5.50 -19.60
C SER A 170 7.57 -6.68 -18.62
N LYS A 171 7.59 -7.92 -19.13
CA LYS A 171 7.64 -9.13 -18.29
C LYS A 171 8.82 -9.12 -17.32
N SER A 172 9.98 -8.63 -17.75
CA SER A 172 11.16 -8.49 -16.88
C SER A 172 10.92 -7.47 -15.76
N GLN A 173 10.34 -6.32 -16.08
CA GLN A 173 10.00 -5.28 -15.11
C GLN A 173 8.98 -5.79 -14.07
N GLY A 174 7.97 -6.54 -14.52
CA GLY A 174 6.98 -7.18 -13.66
C GLY A 174 7.61 -8.15 -12.64
N PHE A 175 8.63 -8.93 -13.03
CA PHE A 175 9.35 -9.80 -12.09
C PHE A 175 10.09 -9.00 -11.01
N TYR A 176 10.82 -7.94 -11.39
CA TYR A 176 11.51 -7.10 -10.40
C TYR A 176 10.54 -6.41 -9.43
N LEU A 177 9.40 -5.93 -9.95
CA LEU A 177 8.33 -5.38 -9.13
C LEU A 177 7.74 -6.42 -8.18
N THR A 178 7.55 -7.66 -8.64
CA THR A 178 7.06 -8.77 -7.81
C THR A 178 8.03 -9.07 -6.67
N TYR A 179 9.34 -9.14 -6.94
CA TYR A 179 10.34 -9.37 -5.90
C TYR A 179 10.39 -8.24 -4.86
N LEU A 180 10.18 -6.99 -5.29
CA LEU A 180 10.05 -5.85 -4.40
C LEU A 180 8.85 -6.03 -3.45
N TRP A 181 7.67 -6.35 -3.98
CA TRP A 181 6.46 -6.52 -3.18
C TRP A 181 6.51 -7.71 -2.23
N ILE A 182 7.17 -8.81 -2.62
CA ILE A 182 7.41 -9.95 -1.74
C ILE A 182 8.27 -9.53 -0.55
N GLY A 183 9.31 -8.73 -0.77
CA GLY A 183 10.17 -8.20 0.30
C GLY A 183 9.40 -7.36 1.31
N LEU A 184 8.55 -6.45 0.83
CA LEU A 184 7.68 -5.63 1.68
C LEU A 184 6.68 -6.49 2.47
N SER A 185 5.98 -7.40 1.78
CA SER A 185 4.96 -8.27 2.39
C SER A 185 5.55 -9.16 3.47
N ALA A 186 6.79 -9.66 3.27
CA ALA A 186 7.49 -10.46 4.26
C ALA A 186 7.80 -9.67 5.54
N PHE A 187 8.16 -8.39 5.41
CA PHE A 187 8.37 -7.51 6.55
C PHE A 187 7.08 -7.25 7.32
N ASP A 188 5.99 -6.94 6.61
CA ASP A 188 4.68 -6.71 7.22
C ASP A 188 4.18 -7.94 7.97
N LEU A 189 4.32 -9.13 7.36
CA LEU A 189 3.96 -10.39 8.00
C LEU A 189 4.82 -10.66 9.24
N CYS A 190 6.11 -10.31 9.21
CA CYS A 190 7.00 -10.45 10.36
C CYS A 190 6.57 -9.54 11.52
N VAL A 191 6.33 -8.26 11.25
CA VAL A 191 5.87 -7.28 12.24
C VAL A 191 4.50 -7.67 12.80
N PHE A 192 3.58 -8.09 11.94
CA PHE A 192 2.27 -8.59 12.34
C PHE A 192 2.41 -9.80 13.26
N SER A 193 3.27 -10.77 12.91
CA SER A 193 3.52 -11.97 13.72
C SER A 193 4.11 -11.65 15.09
N LEU A 194 5.05 -10.70 15.16
CA LEU A 194 5.62 -10.23 16.44
C LEU A 194 4.57 -9.56 17.31
N THR A 195 3.76 -8.68 16.70
CA THR A 195 2.66 -7.99 17.37
C THR A 195 1.66 -8.99 17.91
N LEU A 196 1.20 -9.92 17.07
CA LEU A 196 0.25 -10.97 17.44
C LEU A 196 0.81 -11.82 18.57
N ARG A 197 2.04 -12.35 18.45
CA ARG A 197 2.66 -13.18 19.49
C ARG A 197 2.72 -12.46 20.83
N LYS A 198 3.06 -11.17 20.86
CA LYS A 198 3.17 -10.40 22.10
C LYS A 198 1.80 -10.10 22.71
N THR A 199 0.81 -9.73 21.89
CA THR A 199 -0.58 -9.52 22.34
C THR A 199 -1.18 -10.82 22.89
N LEU A 200 -0.99 -11.95 22.21
CA LEU A 200 -1.41 -13.27 22.69
C LEU A 200 -0.72 -13.64 24.01
N GLY A 201 0.57 -13.33 24.15
CA GLY A 201 1.35 -13.60 25.36
C GLY A 201 0.87 -12.81 26.58
N PHE A 202 0.59 -11.50 26.41
CA PHE A 202 0.04 -10.68 27.49
C PHE A 202 -1.35 -11.14 27.92
N SER A 203 -2.23 -11.43 26.97
CA SER A 203 -3.58 -11.87 27.34
C SER A 203 -3.58 -13.25 28.01
N LYS A 204 -2.68 -14.17 27.64
CA LYS A 204 -2.54 -15.44 28.38
C LYS A 204 -2.05 -15.24 29.82
N ALA A 205 -1.29 -14.17 30.10
CA ALA A 205 -0.79 -13.87 31.44
C ALA A 205 -1.82 -13.10 32.30
N ASP A 206 -2.59 -12.18 31.70
CA ASP A 206 -3.55 -11.31 32.41
C ASP A 206 -4.99 -11.86 32.48
N THR A 207 -5.38 -12.82 31.64
CA THR A 207 -6.74 -13.36 31.63
C THR A 207 -6.78 -14.87 31.89
N PRO A 208 -7.19 -15.32 33.10
CA PRO A 208 -7.41 -16.73 33.40
C PRO A 208 -8.66 -17.20 32.65
N GLY A 209 -8.48 -17.70 31.43
CA GLY A 209 -9.53 -18.16 30.52
C GLY A 209 -9.15 -18.10 29.04
N GLY A 210 -8.29 -17.14 28.67
CA GLY A 210 -7.82 -16.93 27.29
C GLY A 210 -8.69 -15.98 26.47
N ILE A 211 -8.10 -15.49 25.36
CA ILE A 211 -8.70 -14.48 24.47
C ILE A 211 -10.06 -14.91 23.92
N MET A 212 -10.21 -16.20 23.59
CA MET A 212 -11.43 -16.71 22.98
C MET A 212 -12.64 -16.58 23.91
N THR A 213 -12.47 -16.79 25.22
CA THR A 213 -13.53 -16.55 26.22
C THR A 213 -13.90 -15.08 26.36
N VAL A 214 -12.94 -14.16 26.25
CA VAL A 214 -13.23 -12.72 26.33
C VAL A 214 -13.96 -12.26 25.06
N ILE A 215 -13.51 -12.71 23.88
CA ILE A 215 -14.18 -12.43 22.60
C ILE A 215 -15.60 -13.04 22.58
N MET A 216 -15.80 -14.26 23.09
CA MET A 216 -17.12 -14.88 23.20
C MET A 216 -18.01 -14.20 24.25
N ARG A 217 -17.44 -13.57 25.28
CA ARG A 217 -18.19 -12.83 26.30
C ARG A 217 -18.63 -11.46 25.81
N ASP A 218 -17.76 -10.77 25.07
CA ASP A 218 -17.98 -9.39 24.62
C ASP A 218 -18.72 -9.32 23.25
N GLY A 219 -19.02 -10.47 22.63
CA GLY A 219 -19.82 -10.58 21.40
C GLY A 219 -21.34 -10.52 21.61
N LYS A 220 -21.83 -9.60 22.47
CA LYS A 220 -23.25 -9.30 22.65
C LYS A 220 -23.58 -7.87 22.25
#